data_AF-A0A1G4TK43-F1
#
_entry.id   AF-A0A1G4TK43-F1
#
_cell.length_a   1.000
_cell.length_b   1.000
_cell.length_c   1.000
_cell.angle_alpha   90.00
_cell.angle_beta   90.00
_cell.angle_gamma   90.00
#
_symmetry.space_group_name_H-M   'P 1'
#
loop_
_entity.id
_entity.type
_entity.pdbx_description
1 polymer ?
#
loop_
_entity_poly.entity_id
_entity_poly.type
_entity_poly.pdbx_seq_one_letter_code
_entity_poly.pdbx_strand_id
1 'polypeptide(L)'
;MALSSGGKPTRSYFTRFAQWIATQAGKPITFAAAASLIVLWALTGPFVGFGDTWQLIINTSTTIITFLMVFVIQNSQNRDTAALHIKIDELIARTEGTRRVLLDLEELDDGALEKIRGEYEELARREREGGEDEGDAPTARGG
;
A
#
# COMPACT_ATOMS: atom_id res chain seq x y z
N MET A 1 22.09 -11.31 29.95
CA MET A 1 21.92 -10.38 28.81
C MET A 1 20.49 -9.86 28.89
N ALA A 2 20.31 -8.65 29.40
CA ALA A 2 19.00 -8.12 29.79
C ALA A 2 18.21 -7.61 28.58
N LEU A 3 16.95 -8.02 28.47
CA LEU A 3 15.98 -7.47 27.52
C LEU A 3 15.63 -6.04 27.98
N SER A 4 16.35 -5.07 27.43
CA SER A 4 16.11 -3.65 27.65
C SER A 4 14.76 -3.24 27.06
N SER A 5 13.79 -3.04 27.96
CA SER A 5 12.69 -2.06 27.90
C SER A 5 12.19 -1.70 26.49
N GLY A 6 11.19 -2.46 26.02
CA GLY A 6 10.35 -2.08 24.88
C GLY A 6 9.48 -0.88 25.25
N GLY A 7 10.02 0.33 25.06
CA GLY A 7 9.22 1.56 25.06
C GLY A 7 8.14 1.45 23.98
N LYS A 8 6.87 1.60 24.37
CA LYS A 8 5.76 1.64 23.40
C LYS A 8 6.09 2.69 22.34
N PRO A 9 6.03 2.38 21.04
CA PRO A 9 6.34 3.36 20.00
C PRO A 9 5.42 4.56 20.19
N THR A 10 6.01 5.68 20.59
CA THR A 10 5.29 6.93 20.79
C THR A 10 4.85 7.38 19.41
N ARG A 11 3.53 7.37 19.15
CA ARG A 11 3.02 7.93 17.90
C ARG A 11 3.43 9.41 17.87
N SER A 12 4.28 9.77 16.91
CA SER A 12 4.60 11.16 16.63
C SER A 12 3.30 11.97 16.48
N TYR A 13 3.28 13.19 17.02
CA TYR A 13 2.11 14.08 16.94
C TYR A 13 1.65 14.27 15.50
N PHE A 14 2.60 14.34 14.56
CA PHE A 14 2.33 14.38 13.12
C PHE A 14 1.59 13.11 12.64
N THR A 15 2.03 11.92 13.05
CA THR A 15 1.37 10.66 12.69
C THR A 15 -0.04 10.57 13.25
N ARG A 16 -0.30 11.07 14.47
CA ARG A 16 -1.66 11.11 15.03
C ARG A 16 -2.56 12.07 14.26
N PHE A 17 -2.04 13.25 13.92
CA PHE A 17 -2.75 14.25 13.14
C PHE A 17 -3.05 13.76 11.72
N ALA A 18 -2.05 13.24 11.00
CA ALA A 18 -2.21 12.67 9.66
C ALA A 18 -3.22 11.52 9.65
N GLN A 19 -3.16 10.61 10.63
CA GLN A 19 -4.14 9.53 10.73
C GLN A 19 -5.56 10.06 10.97
N TRP A 20 -5.70 11.09 11.81
CA TRP A 20 -6.99 11.71 12.07
C TRP A 20 -7.53 12.37 10.80
N ILE A 21 -6.72 13.14 10.06
CA ILE A 21 -7.10 13.73 8.78
C ILE A 21 -7.51 12.65 7.78
N ALA A 22 -6.72 11.59 7.60
CA ALA A 22 -7.05 10.48 6.70
C ALA A 22 -8.39 9.80 7.07
N THR A 23 -8.62 9.58 8.37
CA THR A 23 -9.86 8.97 8.87
C THR A 23 -11.07 9.88 8.67
N GLN A 24 -10.91 11.20 8.81
CA GLN A 24 -12.00 12.15 8.57
C GLN A 24 -12.26 12.34 7.07
N ALA A 25 -11.21 12.40 6.24
CA ALA A 25 -11.32 12.58 4.79
C ALA A 25 -12.14 11.45 4.12
N GLY A 26 -12.07 10.22 4.64
CA GLY A 26 -12.84 9.09 4.12
C GLY A 26 -14.32 9.02 4.55
N LYS A 27 -14.81 9.92 5.42
CA LYS A 27 -16.20 9.87 5.90
C LYS A 27 -17.16 10.62 4.96
N PRO A 28 -18.35 10.06 4.66
CA PRO A 28 -19.36 10.72 3.81
C PRO A 28 -19.80 12.09 4.32
N ILE A 29 -19.92 12.26 5.64
CA ILE A 29 -20.31 13.53 6.28
C ILE A 29 -19.26 14.62 6.02
N THR A 30 -17.98 14.26 6.00
CA THR A 30 -16.88 15.21 5.74
C THR A 30 -16.90 15.68 4.30
N PHE A 31 -17.20 14.78 3.36
CA PHE A 31 -17.41 15.15 1.95
C PHE A 31 -18.59 16.11 1.79
N ALA A 32 -19.73 15.82 2.43
CA ALA A 32 -20.90 16.69 2.40
C ALA A 32 -20.59 18.09 3.00
N ALA A 33 -19.84 18.13 4.10
CA ALA A 33 -19.38 19.39 4.71
C ALA A 33 -18.44 20.18 3.79
N ALA A 34 -17.46 19.51 3.16
CA ALA A 34 -16.55 20.13 2.20
C ALA A 34 -17.28 20.65 0.97
N ALA A 35 -18.22 19.87 0.40
CA ALA A 35 -19.06 20.29 -0.71
C ALA A 35 -19.93 21.51 -0.34
N SER A 36 -20.52 21.50 0.86
CA SER A 36 -21.29 22.64 1.37
C SER A 36 -20.43 23.89 1.51
N LEU A 37 -19.17 23.73 1.96
CA LEU A 37 -18.21 24.82 2.07
C LEU A 37 -17.87 25.41 0.69
N ILE A 38 -17.68 24.56 -0.33
CA ILE A 38 -17.45 24.98 -1.72
C ILE A 38 -18.66 25.72 -2.28
N VAL A 39 -19.87 25.25 -2.00
CA VAL A 39 -21.12 25.93 -2.42
C VAL A 39 -21.26 27.28 -1.74
N LEU A 40 -21.06 27.36 -0.42
CA LEU A 40 -21.12 28.61 0.32
C LEU A 40 -20.06 29.62 -0.18
N TRP A 41 -18.86 29.13 -0.45
CA TRP A 41 -17.82 29.92 -1.11
C TRP A 41 -18.30 30.41 -2.49
N ALA A 42 -18.79 29.53 -3.38
CA ALA A 42 -19.26 29.94 -4.70
C ALA A 42 -20.40 30.99 -4.64
N LEU A 43 -21.28 30.88 -3.64
CA LEU A 43 -22.37 31.83 -3.39
C LEU A 43 -21.91 33.17 -2.79
N THR A 44 -20.74 33.22 -2.15
CA THR A 44 -20.18 34.49 -1.63
C THR A 44 -19.46 35.28 -2.72
N GLY A 45 -18.94 34.63 -3.77
CA GLY A 45 -18.27 35.28 -4.91
C GLY A 45 -19.04 36.41 -5.60
N PRO A 46 -20.36 36.29 -5.87
CA PRO A 46 -21.17 37.36 -6.43
C PRO A 46 -21.23 38.63 -5.56
N PHE A 47 -21.16 38.51 -4.24
CA PHE A 47 -21.24 39.65 -3.31
C PHE A 47 -19.92 40.43 -3.22
N VAL A 48 -18.79 39.77 -3.47
CA VAL A 48 -17.44 40.38 -3.45
C VAL A 48 -16.92 40.74 -4.84
N GLY A 49 -17.68 40.39 -5.89
CA GLY A 49 -17.26 40.48 -7.28
C GLY A 49 -16.34 39.31 -7.63
N PHE A 50 -16.67 38.59 -8.71
CA PHE A 50 -15.80 37.56 -9.29
C PHE A 50 -14.57 38.19 -9.98
N GLY A 51 -13.78 38.96 -9.23
CA GLY A 51 -12.54 39.57 -9.69
C GLY A 51 -11.31 38.66 -9.49
N ASP A 52 -10.18 39.09 -10.02
CA ASP A 52 -8.91 38.35 -9.98
C ASP A 52 -8.50 37.95 -8.56
N THR A 53 -8.77 38.79 -7.56
CA THR A 53 -8.49 38.49 -6.14
C THR A 53 -9.28 37.28 -5.63
N TRP A 54 -10.53 37.13 -6.05
CA TRP A 54 -11.40 36.04 -5.60
C TRP A 54 -10.92 34.69 -6.14
N GLN A 55 -10.56 34.65 -7.42
CA GLN A 55 -10.01 33.45 -8.06
C GLN A 55 -8.61 33.11 -7.52
N LEU A 56 -7.76 34.13 -7.30
CA LEU A 56 -6.41 33.95 -6.76
C LEU A 56 -6.45 33.26 -5.38
N ILE A 57 -7.35 33.70 -4.49
CA ILE A 57 -7.49 33.11 -3.15
C ILE A 57 -7.75 31.60 -3.23
N ILE A 58 -8.66 31.15 -4.10
CA ILE A 58 -8.95 29.71 -4.22
C ILE A 58 -7.83 28.93 -4.89
N ASN A 59 -7.27 29.45 -5.98
CA ASN A 59 -6.22 28.75 -6.70
C ASN A 59 -5.00 28.56 -5.79
N THR A 60 -4.59 29.61 -5.07
CA THR A 60 -3.48 29.54 -4.12
C THR A 60 -3.80 28.61 -2.94
N SER A 61 -5.00 28.71 -2.35
CA SER A 61 -5.39 27.87 -1.21
C SER A 61 -5.43 26.39 -1.57
N THR A 62 -6.04 26.06 -2.71
CA THR A 62 -6.14 24.67 -3.19
C THR A 62 -4.77 24.11 -3.50
N THR A 63 -3.87 24.92 -4.07
CA THR A 63 -2.48 24.52 -4.33
C THR A 63 -1.75 24.17 -3.03
N ILE A 64 -1.83 25.02 -2.01
CA ILE A 64 -1.21 24.77 -0.70
C ILE A 64 -1.79 23.50 -0.05
N ILE A 65 -3.12 23.37 -0.03
CA ILE A 65 -3.79 22.19 0.53
C ILE A 65 -3.36 20.93 -0.21
N THR A 66 -3.32 20.96 -1.54
CA THR A 66 -2.92 19.81 -2.35
C THR A 66 -1.46 19.42 -2.10
N PHE A 67 -0.56 20.39 -2.01
CA PHE A 67 0.84 20.15 -1.68
C PHE A 67 0.99 19.48 -0.30
N LEU A 68 0.26 19.97 0.71
CA LEU A 68 0.21 19.35 2.04
C LEU A 68 -0.42 17.95 2.00
N MET A 69 -1.47 17.77 1.20
CA MET A 69 -2.17 16.49 1.04
C MET A 69 -1.24 15.41 0.50
N VAL A 70 -0.33 15.74 -0.42
CA VAL A 70 0.69 14.79 -0.91
C VAL A 70 1.52 14.25 0.25
N PHE A 71 2.01 15.09 1.17
CA PHE A 71 2.75 14.62 2.35
C PHE A 71 1.89 13.78 3.30
N VAL A 72 0.62 14.17 3.50
CA VAL A 72 -0.31 13.40 4.35
C VAL A 72 -0.58 12.02 3.76
N ILE A 73 -0.84 11.95 2.44
CA ILE A 73 -1.06 10.71 1.71
C ILE A 73 0.20 9.85 1.76
N GLN A 74 1.37 10.40 1.45
CA GLN A 74 2.65 9.68 1.52
C GLN A 74 2.91 9.14 2.93
N ASN A 75 2.66 9.92 3.99
CA ASN A 75 2.82 9.43 5.36
C ASN A 75 1.83 8.30 5.71
N SER A 76 0.57 8.39 5.26
CA SER A 76 -0.41 7.32 5.46
C SER A 76 0.00 6.06 4.69
N GLN A 77 0.35 6.22 3.41
CA GLN A 77 0.77 5.13 2.52
C GLN A 77 2.03 4.44 3.02
N ASN A 78 3.08 5.19 3.39
CA ASN A 78 4.32 4.62 3.93
C ASN A 78 4.05 3.75 5.16
N ARG A 79 3.11 4.19 6.02
CA ARG A 79 2.74 3.44 7.23
C ARG A 79 1.90 2.21 6.92
N ASP A 80 0.97 2.32 5.97
CA ASP A 80 0.12 1.20 5.56
C ASP A 80 0.95 0.12 4.83
N THR A 81 1.93 0.50 4.01
CA THR A 81 2.90 -0.40 3.38
C THR A 81 3.74 -1.14 4.43
N ALA A 82 4.31 -0.44 5.42
CA ALA A 82 5.08 -1.07 6.49
C ALA A 82 4.23 -2.07 7.30
N ALA A 83 2.97 -1.74 7.58
CA ALA A 83 2.07 -2.65 8.27
C ALA A 83 1.70 -3.89 7.42
N LEU A 84 1.65 -3.73 6.10
CA LEU A 84 1.41 -4.83 5.16
C LEU A 84 2.60 -5.80 5.13
N HIS A 85 3.84 -5.31 5.07
CA HIS A 85 5.05 -6.15 5.10
C HIS A 85 5.07 -7.01 6.37
N ILE A 86 4.92 -6.40 7.55
CA ILE A 86 4.87 -7.11 8.84
C ILE A 86 3.80 -8.23 8.85
N LYS A 87 2.63 -7.98 8.26
CA LYS A 87 1.56 -8.98 8.18
C LYS A 87 1.94 -10.14 7.26
N ILE A 88 2.59 -9.88 6.14
CA ILE A 88 3.09 -10.92 5.23
C ILE A 88 4.20 -11.72 5.92
N ASP A 89 5.13 -11.06 6.61
CA ASP A 89 6.22 -11.71 7.32
C ASP A 89 5.72 -12.68 8.40
N GLU A 90 4.69 -12.29 9.18
CA GLU A 90 4.06 -13.19 10.16
C GLU A 90 3.38 -14.38 9.47
N LEU A 91 2.71 -14.18 8.32
CA LEU A 91 2.12 -15.29 7.57
C LEU A 91 3.18 -16.26 7.03
N ILE A 92 4.27 -15.75 6.48
CA ILE A 92 5.39 -16.56 6.00
C ILE A 92 6.04 -17.32 7.17
N ALA A 93 6.27 -16.65 8.31
CA ALA A 93 6.88 -17.25 9.50
C ALA A 93 6.03 -18.38 10.09
N ARG A 94 4.70 -18.34 9.92
CA ARG A 94 3.76 -19.36 10.41
C ARG A 94 3.46 -20.46 9.40
N THR A 95 3.86 -20.29 8.14
CA THR A 95 3.65 -21.29 7.09
C THR A 95 4.81 -22.29 7.11
N GLU A 96 4.57 -23.51 7.61
CA GLU A 96 5.56 -24.60 7.61
C GLU A 96 5.96 -24.95 6.17
N GLY A 97 7.23 -24.76 5.82
CA GLY A 97 7.80 -25.13 4.51
C GLY A 97 8.43 -23.99 3.73
N THR A 98 8.20 -22.73 4.08
CA THR A 98 8.83 -21.60 3.39
C THR A 98 10.28 -21.42 3.84
N ARG A 99 11.23 -21.60 2.92
CA ARG A 99 12.66 -21.45 3.18
C ARG A 99 12.89 -19.98 3.62
N ARG A 100 13.49 -19.76 4.80
CA ARG A 100 13.76 -18.43 5.41
C ARG A 100 14.31 -17.35 4.46
N VAL A 101 14.90 -17.76 3.34
CA VAL A 101 15.39 -16.88 2.26
C VAL A 101 14.30 -16.00 1.62
N LEU A 102 13.01 -16.40 1.68
CA LEU A 102 11.92 -15.58 1.13
C LEU A 102 11.47 -14.46 2.06
N LEU A 103 11.83 -14.53 3.34
CA LEU A 103 11.40 -13.58 4.38
C LEU A 103 12.15 -12.24 4.29
N ASP A 104 13.15 -12.14 3.41
CA ASP A 104 14.03 -10.98 3.26
C ASP A 104 14.28 -10.63 1.78
N LEU A 105 13.32 -10.95 0.91
CA LEU A 105 13.41 -10.68 -0.53
C LEU A 105 13.58 -9.20 -0.86
N GLU A 106 13.17 -8.29 0.02
CA GLU A 106 13.31 -6.85 -0.19
C GLU A 106 14.73 -6.32 0.09
N GLU A 107 15.52 -7.02 0.91
CA GLU A 107 16.92 -6.65 1.20
C GLU A 107 17.95 -7.43 0.36
N LEU A 108 17.50 -8.49 -0.33
CA LEU A 108 18.34 -9.30 -1.21
C LEU A 108 18.83 -8.50 -2.43
N ASP A 109 20.12 -8.66 -2.73
CA ASP A 109 20.74 -8.12 -3.93
C ASP A 109 20.20 -8.75 -5.22
N ASP A 110 20.18 -7.97 -6.32
CA ASP A 110 19.59 -8.36 -7.61
C ASP A 110 20.09 -9.74 -8.11
N GLY A 111 21.38 -10.05 -7.89
CA GLY A 111 21.98 -11.32 -8.27
C GLY A 111 21.45 -12.52 -7.46
N ALA A 112 21.18 -12.33 -6.17
CA ALA A 112 20.56 -13.33 -5.32
C ALA A 112 19.08 -13.53 -5.68
N LEU A 113 18.37 -12.45 -6.04
CA LEU A 113 16.99 -12.52 -6.55
C LEU A 113 16.89 -13.35 -7.85
N GLU A 114 17.78 -13.10 -8.81
CA GLU A 114 17.82 -13.82 -10.09
C GLU A 114 18.09 -15.32 -9.88
N LYS A 115 18.92 -15.66 -8.89
CA LYS A 115 19.21 -17.05 -8.54
C LYS A 115 17.97 -17.76 -7.97
N ILE A 116 17.25 -17.12 -7.06
CA ILE A 116 15.99 -17.67 -6.51
C ILE A 116 14.97 -17.84 -7.62
N ARG A 117 14.82 -16.83 -8.49
CA ARG A 117 13.93 -16.89 -9.65
C ARG A 117 14.28 -18.06 -10.58
N GLY A 118 15.57 -18.26 -10.87
CA GLY A 118 16.05 -19.38 -11.68
C GLY A 118 15.70 -20.75 -11.09
N GLU A 119 15.83 -20.91 -9.76
CA GLU A 119 15.44 -22.15 -9.08
C GLU A 119 13.92 -22.44 -9.23
N TYR A 120 13.06 -21.41 -9.13
CA TYR A 120 11.61 -21.55 -9.35
C TYR A 120 11.25 -21.85 -10.80
N GLU A 121 11.89 -21.20 -11.76
CA GLU A 121 11.69 -21.46 -13.19
C GLU A 121 12.10 -22.91 -13.54
N GLU A 122 13.16 -23.43 -12.91
CA GLU A 122 13.59 -24.81 -13.09
C GLU A 122 12.62 -25.82 -12.45
N LEU A 123 12.13 -25.55 -11.24
CA LEU A 123 11.11 -26.35 -10.56
C LEU A 123 9.81 -26.40 -11.39
N ALA A 124 9.32 -25.26 -11.85
CA ALA A 124 8.12 -25.17 -12.68
C ALA A 124 8.31 -25.87 -14.04
N ARG A 125 9.53 -25.84 -14.61
CA ARG A 125 9.85 -26.59 -15.82
C ARG A 125 9.77 -28.10 -15.57
N ARG A 126 10.34 -28.59 -14.47
CA ARG A 126 10.31 -30.01 -14.10
C ARG A 126 8.89 -30.52 -13.85
N GLU A 127 8.01 -29.72 -13.25
CA GLU A 127 6.60 -30.10 -13.08
C GLU A 127 5.83 -30.15 -14.41
N ARG A 128 6.15 -29.28 -15.37
CA ARG A 128 5.56 -29.32 -16.72
C ARG A 128 6.06 -30.52 -17.53
N GLU A 129 7.35 -30.81 -17.48
CA GLU A 129 7.96 -31.94 -18.19
C GLU A 129 7.62 -33.29 -17.52
N GLY A 130 7.44 -33.33 -16.20
CA GLY A 130 7.04 -34.53 -15.45
C GLY A 130 5.55 -34.85 -15.51
N GLY A 131 4.71 -33.93 -15.99
CA GLY A 131 3.28 -34.16 -16.22
C GLY A 131 2.94 -34.84 -17.54
N GLU A 132 3.94 -35.10 -18.40
CA GLU A 132 3.75 -35.72 -19.72
C GLU A 132 3.95 -37.25 -19.73
N ASP A 133 4.37 -37.88 -18.62
CA ASP A 133 4.72 -39.32 -18.59
C ASP A 133 3.67 -40.23 -17.91
N GLU A 134 2.53 -39.69 -17.46
CA GLU A 134 1.43 -40.45 -16.84
C GLU A 134 0.12 -40.37 -17.65
N GLY A 135 0.24 -40.40 -18.99
CA GLY A 135 -0.88 -40.23 -19.92
C GLY A 135 -1.04 -41.31 -21.01
N ASP A 136 -0.10 -42.23 -21.21
CA ASP A 136 -0.21 -43.26 -22.27
C ASP A 136 0.12 -44.66 -21.74
N ALA A 137 -0.84 -45.24 -20.99
CA ALA A 137 -0.89 -46.68 -20.77
C ALA A 137 -2.00 -47.28 -21.65
N PRO A 138 -1.73 -48.35 -22.42
CA PRO A 138 -2.54 -48.74 -23.55
C PRO A 138 -3.83 -49.44 -23.12
N THR A 139 -4.97 -48.77 -23.25
CA THR A 139 -6.28 -49.42 -23.24
C THR A 139 -6.64 -49.90 -24.64
N ALA A 140 -6.51 -51.20 -24.90
CA ALA A 140 -7.65 -52.05 -25.31
C ALA A 140 -7.20 -53.47 -25.67
N ARG A 141 -7.77 -54.43 -24.93
CA ARG A 141 -7.92 -55.84 -25.28
C ARG A 141 -8.87 -56.01 -26.48
N GLY A 142 -8.66 -57.08 -27.23
CA GLY A 142 -9.74 -58.02 -27.59
C GLY A 142 -10.27 -57.92 -29.02
N GLY A 143 -9.93 -58.95 -29.80
CA GLY A 143 -10.52 -59.33 -31.09
C GLY A 143 -9.94 -60.65 -31.55
#